data_AF-A0AAV7JWL5-F1
#
_entry.id   AF-A0AAV7JWL5-F1
#
_cell.length_a   1.000
_cell.length_b   1.000
_cell.length_c   1.000
_cell.angle_alpha   90.00
_cell.angle_beta   90.00
_cell.angle_gamma   90.00
#
_symmetry.space_group_name_H-M   'P 1'
#
loop_
_entity.id
_entity.type
_entity.pdbx_description
1 polymer ?
#
loop_
_entity_poly.entity_id
_entity_poly.type
_entity_poly.pdbx_seq_one_letter_code
_entity_poly.pdbx_strand_id
1 'polypeptide(L)'
;MSLNIPGARMPNPPLHALQGRGSMTRLVSSSKSLLTNQPSFISGTQSFYHSDHLTPLEGSLAATLLSECIHQVALLNHILPRPSGPDNKTVAIPSIVEKVFGSQLAEILSVQERLESEYDKLVEAKEKRPTSGNSALQGLFSQMGSRRSYPDQSLSMTASLTAENQKKLIEDCQWLLDTLEKVQLEISDDGHYPSLIECVKRANDEKSKIREVVQKEQESRFELKKLQATLLNINEQRKEELELCQEGIAHSKDQIQEIKNLSARDLKYIKKSCLLETAIESKAAKAEEERLTSMIEKNTTSDSKEQRIHQDIEKFLKESTDALQDKLEHWMNKFENESEEKANELREAEEKLAECLGKMQEQSKKYREYSKVVEDDRIEKEQIRLTEEREKLEAYATVRIQAWWRGTMQRNLLGPFRPKKTKKGGGKKKGGKKKKK
;
A
#
# COMPACT_ATOMS: atom_id res chain seq x y z
N MET A 1 -19.54 23.73 -5.37
CA MET A 1 -19.29 24.75 -4.33
C MET A 1 -19.14 24.02 -2.99
N SER A 2 -17.94 24.12 -2.42
CA SER A 2 -17.50 23.85 -1.05
C SER A 2 -18.16 22.72 -0.24
N LEU A 3 -17.50 21.55 -0.21
CA LEU A 3 -17.70 20.52 0.82
C LEU A 3 -16.57 20.59 1.84
N ASN A 4 -16.95 20.84 3.09
CA ASN A 4 -16.10 20.99 4.26
C ASN A 4 -15.81 19.60 4.85
N ILE A 5 -14.55 19.16 4.82
CA ILE A 5 -14.09 17.90 5.43
C ILE A 5 -13.39 18.27 6.75
N PRO A 6 -13.88 17.80 7.93
CA PRO A 6 -13.17 18.02 9.18
C PRO A 6 -11.98 17.05 9.27
N GLY A 7 -10.78 17.59 9.19
CA GLY A 7 -9.52 16.87 9.35
C GLY A 7 -9.37 16.32 10.78
N ALA A 8 -9.21 15.00 10.88
CA ALA A 8 -8.81 14.31 12.10
C ALA A 8 -7.39 14.73 12.50
N ARG A 9 -7.29 15.41 13.65
CA ARG A 9 -6.04 15.83 14.28
C ARG A 9 -5.47 14.64 15.05
N MET A 10 -4.45 14.00 14.49
CA MET A 10 -3.64 12.99 15.18
C MET A 10 -2.95 13.62 16.42
N PRO A 11 -2.88 12.94 17.56
CA PRO A 11 -2.12 13.41 18.71
C PRO A 11 -0.61 13.22 18.48
N ASN A 12 0.15 14.30 18.63
CA ASN A 12 1.62 14.27 18.62
C ASN A 12 2.16 13.37 19.74
N PRO A 13 3.23 12.60 19.50
CA PRO A 13 3.94 11.88 20.55
C PRO A 13 4.76 12.85 21.42
N PRO A 14 4.93 12.58 22.72
CA PRO A 14 5.72 13.45 23.58
C PRO A 14 7.21 13.26 23.30
N LEU A 15 7.86 14.35 22.85
CA LEU A 15 9.31 14.51 22.84
C LEU A 15 9.80 14.68 24.29
N HIS A 16 10.31 13.60 24.89
CA HIS A 16 11.12 13.72 26.10
C HIS A 16 12.57 14.04 25.71
N ALA A 17 12.88 15.34 25.77
CA ALA A 17 14.24 15.85 25.81
C ALA A 17 14.86 15.54 27.18
N LEU A 18 15.95 14.77 27.19
CA LEU A 18 16.84 14.61 28.33
C LEU A 18 17.58 15.93 28.55
N GLN A 19 17.03 16.76 29.43
CA GLN A 19 17.69 17.97 29.93
C GLN A 19 18.27 17.65 31.30
N GLY A 20 19.59 17.43 31.34
CA GLY A 20 20.35 17.34 32.57
C GLY A 20 20.22 18.64 33.36
N ARG A 21 19.70 18.53 34.58
CA ARG A 21 19.88 19.51 35.64
C ARG A 21 20.26 18.77 36.91
N GLY A 22 21.47 19.06 37.38
CA GLY A 22 21.85 18.77 38.75
C GLY A 22 20.99 19.61 39.71
N SER A 23 20.72 19.03 40.88
CA SER A 23 20.71 19.80 42.12
C SER A 23 20.89 18.87 43.30
N MET A 24 21.75 19.33 44.19
CA MET A 24 22.05 18.84 45.53
C MET A 24 20.85 18.28 46.29
N THR A 25 21.06 17.13 46.93
CA THR A 25 20.32 16.74 48.13
C THR A 25 21.28 16.53 49.30
N ARG A 26 21.29 17.54 50.17
CA ARG A 26 21.25 17.50 51.64
C ARG A 26 22.01 16.38 52.36
N LEU A 27 23.13 16.83 52.94
CA LEU A 27 23.53 16.54 54.32
C LEU A 27 22.34 16.69 55.29
N VAL A 28 22.13 15.72 56.20
CA VAL A 28 22.07 15.89 57.67
C VAL A 28 22.11 14.48 58.30
N SER A 29 23.16 14.27 59.12
CA SER A 29 23.24 13.59 60.44
C SER A 29 22.47 12.27 60.67
N SER A 30 22.89 11.32 61.48
CA SER A 30 23.89 11.21 62.54
C SER A 30 23.70 9.79 63.06
N SER A 31 24.76 9.09 63.46
CA SER A 31 24.90 8.53 64.82
C SER A 31 25.82 7.32 64.85
N LYS A 32 26.78 7.42 65.78
CA LYS A 32 27.19 6.36 66.71
C LYS A 32 27.96 5.22 66.09
N SER A 33 29.28 5.33 66.14
CA SER A 33 30.12 4.82 67.24
C SER A 33 30.50 3.37 66.99
N LEU A 34 31.79 3.14 66.78
CA LEU A 34 32.53 2.12 67.50
C LEU A 34 34.00 2.47 67.33
N LEU A 35 34.55 3.00 68.43
CA LEU A 35 35.98 3.05 68.69
C LEU A 35 36.55 1.65 68.45
N THR A 36 37.21 1.46 67.32
CA THR A 36 38.21 0.39 67.23
C THR A 36 39.43 0.90 67.99
N ASN A 37 39.42 0.64 69.29
CA ASN A 37 40.62 0.51 70.10
C ASN A 37 41.58 -0.43 69.35
N GLN A 38 42.49 0.16 68.57
CA GLN A 38 43.79 -0.42 68.34
C GLN A 38 44.41 -0.53 69.73
N PRO A 39 44.66 -1.72 70.30
CA PRO A 39 45.69 -1.81 71.31
C PRO A 39 46.97 -1.45 70.56
N SER A 40 47.45 -0.23 70.78
CA SER A 40 48.87 0.09 70.63
C SER A 40 49.61 -0.88 71.54
N PHE A 41 49.88 -2.07 71.02
CA PHE A 41 50.88 -2.96 71.57
C PHE A 41 52.13 -2.10 71.63
N ILE A 42 52.58 -1.91 72.86
CA ILE A 42 53.79 -1.21 73.24
C ILE A 42 54.88 -1.62 72.25
N SER A 43 55.14 -0.79 71.24
CA SER A 43 56.39 -0.83 70.48
C SER A 43 57.45 -0.16 71.36
N GLY A 44 57.62 -0.73 72.55
CA GLY A 44 58.82 -0.61 73.33
C GLY A 44 59.85 -1.56 72.75
N THR A 45 60.21 -1.38 71.48
CA THR A 45 61.58 -1.72 71.07
C THR A 45 62.42 -0.53 71.50
N GLN A 46 62.57 -0.40 72.81
CA GLN A 46 63.76 0.19 73.36
C GLN A 46 64.88 -0.62 72.73
N SER A 47 65.52 -0.03 71.71
CA SER A 47 66.75 -0.52 71.12
C SER A 47 67.83 -0.43 72.20
N PHE A 48 67.70 -1.23 73.24
CA PHE A 48 68.86 -1.72 73.95
C PHE A 48 69.60 -2.53 72.91
N TYR A 49 70.70 -1.98 72.44
CA TYR A 49 71.83 -2.81 72.04
C TYR A 49 72.14 -3.68 73.26
N HIS A 50 71.41 -4.80 73.43
CA HIS A 50 71.96 -5.93 74.14
C HIS A 50 73.13 -6.30 73.25
N SER A 51 74.33 -6.04 73.74
CA SER A 51 75.50 -6.72 73.20
C SER A 51 75.09 -8.18 73.06
N ASP A 52 75.20 -8.76 71.87
CA ASP A 52 74.93 -10.18 71.60
C ASP A 52 75.87 -11.11 72.39
N HIS A 53 76.63 -10.53 73.33
CA HIS A 53 77.67 -11.07 74.16
C HIS A 53 77.31 -10.78 75.63
N LEU A 54 77.13 -11.84 76.40
CA LEU A 54 76.97 -11.81 77.86
C LEU A 54 78.33 -11.60 78.52
N THR A 55 78.44 -10.83 79.60
CA THR A 55 79.70 -10.83 80.37
C THR A 55 79.95 -12.24 80.93
N PRO A 56 81.21 -12.66 81.21
CA PRO A 56 81.49 -14.03 81.65
C PRO A 56 80.70 -14.49 82.89
N LEU A 57 80.39 -13.56 83.80
CA LEU A 57 79.56 -13.82 84.98
C LEU A 57 78.08 -13.98 84.61
N GLU A 58 77.56 -13.16 83.70
CA GLU A 58 76.20 -13.25 83.19
C GLU A 58 75.99 -14.49 82.33
N GLY A 59 76.99 -14.89 81.54
CA GLY A 59 76.97 -16.13 80.76
C GLY A 59 76.93 -17.37 81.64
N SER A 60 77.73 -17.42 82.72
CA SER A 60 77.70 -18.52 83.70
C SER A 60 76.37 -18.60 84.45
N LEU A 61 75.80 -17.45 84.84
CA LEU A 61 74.47 -17.40 85.45
C LEU A 61 73.37 -17.82 84.46
N ALA A 62 73.43 -17.36 83.21
CA ALA A 62 72.48 -17.73 82.18
C ALA A 62 72.57 -19.22 81.85
N ALA A 63 73.77 -19.80 81.74
CA ALA A 63 73.97 -21.21 81.45
C ALA A 63 73.48 -22.12 82.59
N THR A 64 73.63 -21.71 83.85
CA THR A 64 73.10 -22.45 85.01
C THR A 64 71.58 -22.38 85.09
N LEU A 65 70.99 -21.21 84.81
CA LEU A 65 69.54 -21.06 84.70
C LEU A 65 68.96 -21.84 83.51
N LEU A 66 69.63 -21.82 82.36
CA LEU A 66 69.23 -22.60 81.18
C LEU A 66 69.35 -24.10 81.45
N SER A 67 70.36 -24.54 82.19
CA SER A 67 70.49 -25.93 82.64
C SER A 67 69.26 -26.37 83.42
N GLU A 68 68.86 -25.56 84.40
CA GLU A 68 67.66 -25.80 85.21
C GLU A 68 66.38 -25.78 84.35
N CYS A 69 66.26 -24.84 83.40
CA CYS A 69 65.14 -24.81 82.46
C CYS A 69 65.11 -26.04 81.55
N ILE A 70 66.25 -26.50 81.04
CA ILE A 70 66.36 -27.72 80.22
C ILE A 70 65.92 -28.92 81.04
N HIS A 71 66.36 -29.04 82.29
CA HIS A 71 65.93 -30.12 83.19
C HIS A 71 64.41 -30.10 83.42
N GLN A 72 63.83 -28.93 83.66
CA GLN A 72 62.39 -28.78 83.89
C GLN A 72 61.57 -29.08 82.63
N VAL A 73 62.00 -28.62 81.45
CA VAL A 73 61.32 -28.91 80.18
C VAL A 73 61.50 -30.38 79.78
N ALA A 74 62.64 -31.00 80.07
CA ALA A 74 62.89 -32.42 79.83
C ALA A 74 62.00 -33.29 80.71
N LEU A 75 61.85 -32.92 81.98
CA LEU A 75 60.92 -33.56 82.90
C LEU A 75 59.47 -33.41 82.42
N LEU A 76 59.07 -32.20 81.99
CA LEU A 76 57.74 -31.95 81.46
C LEU A 76 57.47 -32.79 80.19
N ASN A 77 58.43 -32.86 79.26
CA ASN A 77 58.33 -33.65 78.03
C ASN A 77 58.23 -35.16 78.30
N HIS A 78 58.79 -35.62 79.43
CA HIS A 78 58.69 -37.01 79.88
C HIS A 78 57.37 -37.33 80.61
N ILE A 79 56.79 -36.36 81.33
CA ILE A 79 55.53 -36.54 82.07
C ILE A 79 54.30 -36.41 81.15
N LEU A 80 54.45 -35.79 79.98
CA LEU A 80 53.35 -35.64 79.03
C LEU A 80 52.92 -36.99 78.43
N PRO A 81 51.62 -37.34 78.46
CA PRO A 81 51.11 -38.58 77.87
C PRO A 81 51.37 -38.61 76.37
N ARG A 82 52.08 -39.62 75.88
CA ARG A 82 52.28 -39.81 74.44
C ARG A 82 50.99 -40.37 73.82
N PRO A 83 50.47 -39.79 72.73
CA PRO A 83 49.33 -40.36 72.04
C PRO A 83 49.69 -41.78 71.56
N SER A 84 48.86 -42.76 71.91
CA SER A 84 49.01 -44.17 71.55
C SER A 84 48.78 -44.37 70.06
N GLY A 85 49.82 -44.09 69.27
CA GLY A 85 49.89 -44.35 67.84
C GLY A 85 50.90 -45.47 67.55
N PRO A 86 50.64 -46.35 66.57
CA PRO A 86 51.46 -47.53 66.26
C PRO A 86 52.89 -47.21 65.77
N ASP A 87 53.23 -45.94 65.53
CA ASP A 87 54.49 -45.54 64.89
C ASP A 87 55.48 -44.78 65.82
N ASN A 88 55.17 -44.64 67.12
CA ASN A 88 56.09 -44.01 68.06
C ASN A 88 57.16 -45.00 68.55
N LYS A 89 58.19 -45.22 67.72
CA LYS A 89 59.46 -45.77 68.19
C LYS A 89 60.01 -44.85 69.28
N THR A 90 60.08 -45.37 70.49
CA THR A 90 60.80 -44.84 71.64
C THR A 90 62.20 -44.40 71.21
N VAL A 91 62.36 -43.10 70.92
CA VAL A 91 63.68 -42.47 70.88
C VAL A 91 64.19 -42.58 72.31
N ALA A 92 65.22 -43.38 72.48
CA ALA A 92 65.84 -43.65 73.76
C ALA A 92 66.42 -42.35 74.34
N ILE A 93 65.70 -41.72 75.27
CA ILE A 93 66.22 -40.74 76.22
C ILE A 93 66.47 -41.33 77.64
N PRO A 94 66.90 -42.60 77.86
CA PRO A 94 67.41 -43.00 79.16
C PRO A 94 68.64 -42.18 79.62
N SER A 95 69.45 -41.69 78.67
CA SER A 95 70.77 -41.13 78.98
C SER A 95 70.76 -39.79 79.72
N ILE A 96 69.70 -38.98 79.62
CA ILE A 96 69.64 -37.68 80.31
C ILE A 96 69.04 -37.85 81.71
N VAL A 97 68.00 -38.68 81.84
CA VAL A 97 67.36 -38.97 83.14
C VAL A 97 68.36 -39.64 84.10
N GLU A 98 69.18 -40.55 83.59
CA GLU A 98 70.23 -41.23 84.36
C GLU A 98 71.39 -40.29 84.75
N LYS A 99 71.73 -39.32 83.89
CA LYS A 99 72.78 -38.32 84.19
C LYS A 99 72.36 -37.23 85.18
N VAL A 100 71.07 -36.90 85.26
CA VAL A 100 70.60 -35.68 85.95
C VAL A 100 69.87 -35.97 87.26
N PHE A 101 69.02 -37.01 87.34
CA PHE A 101 68.14 -37.20 88.50
C PHE A 101 68.54 -38.36 89.42
N GLY A 102 69.63 -39.07 89.08
CA GLY A 102 70.11 -40.24 89.82
C GLY A 102 69.24 -41.49 89.60
N SER A 103 69.81 -42.66 89.92
CA SER A 103 69.23 -43.97 89.60
C SER A 103 67.82 -44.20 90.16
N GLN A 104 67.46 -43.54 91.25
CA GLN A 104 66.17 -43.72 91.92
C GLN A 104 65.00 -43.09 91.15
N LEU A 105 65.20 -41.91 90.56
CA LEU A 105 64.16 -41.26 89.75
C LEU A 105 64.00 -41.97 88.40
N ALA A 106 65.11 -42.44 87.81
CA ALA A 106 65.07 -43.30 86.63
C ALA A 106 64.32 -44.63 86.90
N GLU A 107 64.52 -45.23 88.08
CA GLU A 107 63.82 -46.45 88.49
C GLU A 107 62.31 -46.20 88.67
N ILE A 108 61.92 -45.13 89.37
CA ILE A 108 60.50 -44.76 89.55
C ILE A 108 59.84 -44.49 88.20
N LEU A 109 60.51 -43.78 87.29
CA LEU A 109 60.00 -43.50 85.95
C LEU A 109 59.90 -44.76 85.08
N SER A 110 60.84 -45.69 85.19
CA SER A 110 60.76 -47.00 84.50
C SER A 110 59.62 -47.88 85.01
N VAL A 111 59.32 -47.78 86.31
CA VAL A 111 58.17 -48.48 86.93
C VAL A 111 56.87 -47.84 86.46
N GLN A 112 56.81 -46.52 86.36
CA GLN A 112 55.69 -45.77 85.82
C GLN A 112 55.41 -46.15 84.35
N GLU A 113 56.41 -46.17 83.48
CA GLU A 113 56.28 -46.55 82.07
C GLU A 113 55.80 -48.01 81.91
N ARG A 114 56.28 -48.91 82.77
CA ARG A 114 55.80 -50.30 82.82
C ARG A 114 54.34 -50.39 83.24
N LEU A 115 53.92 -49.60 84.22
CA LEU A 115 52.52 -49.55 84.70
C LEU A 115 51.59 -48.93 83.65
N GLU A 116 52.05 -47.92 82.92
CA GLU A 116 51.31 -47.32 81.80
C GLU A 116 51.18 -48.29 80.63
N SER A 117 52.23 -49.04 80.29
CA SER A 117 52.15 -50.11 79.29
C SER A 117 51.21 -51.26 79.69
N GLU A 118 51.19 -51.62 80.98
CA GLU A 118 50.21 -52.57 81.54
C GLU A 118 48.78 -52.01 81.47
N TYR A 119 48.59 -50.73 81.81
CA TYR A 119 47.30 -50.06 81.75
C TYR A 119 46.77 -49.95 80.31
N ASP A 120 47.60 -49.57 79.34
CA ASP A 120 47.21 -49.48 77.92
C ASP A 120 46.86 -50.86 77.35
N LYS A 121 47.61 -51.91 77.72
CA LYS A 121 47.25 -53.29 77.37
C LYS A 121 45.90 -53.70 77.96
N LEU A 122 45.58 -53.26 79.18
CA LEU A 122 44.29 -53.52 79.82
C LEU A 122 43.15 -52.73 79.19
N VAL A 123 43.40 -51.49 78.74
CA VAL A 123 42.43 -50.65 78.01
C VAL A 123 42.18 -51.22 76.61
N GLU A 124 43.22 -51.58 75.86
CA GLU A 124 43.07 -52.29 74.58
C GLU A 124 42.38 -53.65 74.74
N ALA A 125 42.66 -54.40 75.81
CA ALA A 125 41.98 -55.66 76.09
C ALA A 125 40.50 -55.46 76.49
N LYS A 126 40.13 -54.27 76.97
CA LYS A 126 38.75 -53.89 77.24
C LYS A 126 38.02 -53.44 75.97
N GLU A 127 38.70 -52.78 75.04
CA GLU A 127 38.17 -52.45 73.70
C GLU A 127 38.05 -53.67 72.77
N LYS A 128 38.96 -54.65 72.89
CA LYS A 128 38.99 -55.87 72.06
C LYS A 128 38.08 -57.01 72.55
N ARG A 129 37.24 -56.81 73.58
CA ARG A 129 36.19 -57.81 73.93
C ARG A 129 35.11 -57.81 72.86
N PRO A 130 34.81 -58.95 72.21
CA PRO A 130 33.65 -59.04 71.34
C PRO A 130 32.38 -58.93 72.20
N THR A 131 31.46 -58.05 71.79
CA THR A 131 30.09 -57.96 72.30
C THR A 131 29.31 -59.22 71.98
N SER A 132 29.58 -60.30 72.71
CA SER A 132 28.82 -61.54 72.63
C SER A 132 27.69 -61.54 73.66
N GLY A 133 26.48 -61.24 73.17
CA GLY A 133 25.22 -61.75 73.73
C GLY A 133 24.77 -61.21 75.09
N ASN A 134 24.13 -60.03 75.09
CA ASN A 134 22.85 -59.77 75.78
C ASN A 134 22.53 -58.26 75.75
N SER A 135 21.59 -57.85 74.89
CA SER A 135 21.09 -56.47 74.77
C SER A 135 20.31 -55.96 75.99
N ALA A 136 20.12 -56.79 77.03
CA ALA A 136 19.47 -56.40 78.28
C ALA A 136 20.45 -55.84 79.33
N LEU A 137 21.75 -56.15 79.26
CA LEU A 137 22.74 -55.63 80.22
C LEU A 137 23.44 -54.35 79.74
N GLN A 138 23.35 -54.01 78.46
CA GLN A 138 23.89 -52.77 77.92
C GLN A 138 23.08 -51.54 78.37
N GLY A 139 21.77 -51.70 78.59
CA GLY A 139 20.91 -50.65 79.16
C GLY A 139 21.10 -50.42 80.67
N LEU A 140 21.53 -51.46 81.42
CA LEU A 140 21.76 -51.37 82.87
C LEU A 140 23.12 -50.77 83.22
N PHE A 141 24.14 -50.92 82.36
CA PHE A 141 25.44 -50.27 82.56
C PHE A 141 25.41 -48.76 82.28
N SER A 142 24.61 -48.32 81.30
CA SER A 142 24.39 -46.89 81.03
C SER A 142 23.64 -46.18 82.16
N GLN A 143 22.78 -46.88 82.92
CA GLN A 143 22.06 -46.29 84.05
C GLN A 143 22.87 -46.22 85.36
N MET A 144 23.97 -46.96 85.49
CA MET A 144 24.87 -46.88 86.66
C MET A 144 26.11 -45.98 86.44
N GLY A 145 26.34 -45.52 85.21
CA GLY A 145 27.44 -44.58 84.88
C GLY A 145 27.19 -43.11 85.27
N SER A 146 25.95 -42.74 85.61
CA SER A 146 25.59 -41.34 85.94
C SER A 146 25.63 -41.00 87.44
N ARG A 147 26.19 -41.86 88.30
CA ARG A 147 26.17 -41.65 89.77
C ARG A 147 27.50 -41.87 90.50
N ARG A 148 28.62 -41.54 89.86
CA ARG A 148 29.90 -41.26 90.55
C ARG A 148 30.54 -40.00 89.98
N SER A 149 29.97 -38.85 90.34
CA SER A 149 30.71 -37.58 90.40
C SER A 149 30.99 -37.32 91.87
N TYR A 150 32.15 -37.79 92.33
CA TYR A 150 32.82 -37.20 93.49
C TYR A 150 33.90 -36.26 92.90
N PRO A 151 34.10 -35.07 93.48
CA PRO A 151 35.00 -34.09 92.92
C PRO A 151 36.44 -34.50 93.22
N ASP A 152 37.14 -35.07 92.25
CA ASP A 152 38.61 -35.10 92.29
C ASP A 152 39.13 -33.82 91.62
N GLN A 153 39.25 -32.78 92.44
CA GLN A 153 39.60 -31.43 92.03
C GLN A 153 41.09 -31.26 91.70
N SER A 154 41.83 -32.36 91.53
CA SER A 154 43.29 -32.36 91.33
C SER A 154 43.76 -32.73 89.91
N LEU A 155 42.89 -33.14 88.98
CA LEU A 155 43.29 -33.58 87.63
C LEU A 155 42.57 -32.86 86.47
N SER A 156 41.77 -31.83 86.77
CA SER A 156 40.98 -31.07 85.79
C SER A 156 41.76 -29.96 85.05
N MET A 157 43.06 -30.14 84.79
CA MET A 157 43.83 -29.22 83.93
C MET A 157 44.33 -29.87 82.63
N THR A 158 44.19 -31.18 82.43
CA THR A 158 44.75 -31.89 81.27
C THR A 158 43.70 -32.56 80.36
N ALA A 159 42.42 -32.49 80.69
CA ALA A 159 41.34 -33.20 79.97
C ALA A 159 40.80 -32.48 78.70
N SER A 160 41.58 -31.60 78.05
CA SER A 160 41.17 -30.98 76.77
C SER A 160 42.33 -30.72 75.79
N LEU A 161 43.21 -31.71 75.63
CA LEU A 161 44.12 -31.75 74.50
C LEU A 161 43.60 -32.83 73.52
N THR A 162 43.16 -32.43 72.33
CA THR A 162 42.96 -33.37 71.22
C THR A 162 44.29 -34.07 70.92
N ALA A 163 44.29 -35.31 70.43
CA ALA A 163 45.52 -36.07 70.15
C ALA A 163 46.53 -35.28 69.27
N GLU A 164 46.02 -34.41 68.40
CA GLU A 164 46.80 -33.50 67.55
C GLU A 164 47.44 -32.34 68.34
N ASN A 165 46.72 -31.76 69.31
CA ASN A 165 47.28 -30.75 70.23
C ASN A 165 48.33 -31.36 71.17
N GLN A 166 48.14 -32.63 71.58
CA GLN A 166 49.13 -33.36 72.39
C GLN A 166 50.41 -33.63 71.58
N LYS A 167 50.26 -34.11 70.35
CA LYS A 167 51.39 -34.32 69.44
C LYS A 167 52.16 -33.03 69.19
N LYS A 168 51.46 -31.94 68.88
CA LYS A 168 52.08 -30.62 68.71
C LYS A 168 52.79 -30.14 69.98
N LEU A 169 52.19 -30.33 71.15
CA LEU A 169 52.81 -29.95 72.42
C LEU A 169 54.12 -30.72 72.68
N ILE A 170 54.14 -32.02 72.40
CA ILE A 170 55.35 -32.84 72.50
C ILE A 170 56.41 -32.38 71.50
N GLU A 171 56.03 -32.09 70.26
CA GLU A 171 56.92 -31.54 69.23
C GLU A 171 57.48 -30.17 69.62
N ASP A 172 56.65 -29.27 70.17
CA ASP A 172 57.04 -27.94 70.64
C ASP A 172 57.97 -28.05 71.88
N CYS A 173 57.72 -28.99 72.80
CA CYS A 173 58.59 -29.27 73.95
C CYS A 173 59.95 -29.82 73.52
N GLN A 174 59.98 -30.76 72.56
CA GLN A 174 61.23 -31.30 72.01
C GLN A 174 62.02 -30.23 71.27
N TRP A 175 61.34 -29.42 70.46
CA TRP A 175 61.96 -28.29 69.76
C TRP A 175 62.54 -27.25 70.73
N LEU A 176 61.83 -26.96 71.83
CA LEU A 176 62.30 -26.06 72.87
C LEU A 176 63.56 -26.62 73.57
N LEU A 177 63.57 -27.91 73.90
CA LEU A 177 64.74 -28.60 74.44
C LEU A 177 65.95 -28.49 73.51
N ASP A 178 65.79 -28.88 72.24
CA ASP A 178 66.86 -28.82 71.25
C ASP A 178 67.40 -27.40 71.05
N THR A 179 66.55 -26.38 71.20
CA THR A 179 66.94 -24.97 71.09
C THR A 179 67.64 -24.48 72.35
N LEU A 180 67.13 -24.82 73.53
CA LEU A 180 67.73 -24.42 74.80
C LEU A 180 69.09 -25.09 75.03
N GLU A 181 69.26 -26.36 74.66
CA GLU A 181 70.55 -27.06 74.73
C GLU A 181 71.60 -26.41 73.82
N LYS A 182 71.22 -26.03 72.60
CA LYS A 182 72.12 -25.30 71.67
C LYS A 182 72.52 -23.93 72.23
N VAL A 183 71.55 -23.19 72.78
CA VAL A 183 71.80 -21.86 73.37
C VAL A 183 72.64 -21.97 74.64
N GLN A 184 72.43 -23.00 75.45
CA GLN A 184 73.25 -23.26 76.64
C GLN A 184 74.71 -23.56 76.24
N LEU A 185 74.92 -24.32 75.17
CA LEU A 185 76.25 -24.60 74.63
C LEU A 185 76.92 -23.32 74.12
N GLU A 186 76.22 -22.54 73.28
CA GLU A 186 76.72 -21.28 72.71
C GLU A 186 77.09 -20.24 73.79
N ILE A 187 76.31 -20.16 74.86
CA ILE A 187 76.58 -19.25 75.99
C ILE A 187 77.75 -19.75 76.85
N SER A 188 77.91 -21.07 76.99
CA SER A 188 79.00 -21.67 77.78
C SER A 188 80.35 -21.59 77.07
N ASP A 189 80.36 -21.69 75.73
CA ASP A 189 81.59 -21.70 74.93
C ASP A 189 82.05 -20.27 74.57
N ASP A 190 81.16 -19.44 74.01
CA ASP A 190 81.51 -18.15 73.41
C ASP A 190 80.81 -16.94 74.07
N GLY A 191 79.87 -17.17 74.99
CA GLY A 191 79.10 -16.09 75.65
C GLY A 191 78.07 -15.41 74.75
N HIS A 192 77.78 -15.97 73.56
CA HIS A 192 76.81 -15.45 72.60
C HIS A 192 75.61 -16.42 72.47
N TYR A 193 74.50 -15.96 71.86
CA TYR A 193 73.28 -16.76 71.70
C TYR A 193 72.59 -16.58 70.33
N PRO A 194 73.32 -16.69 69.20
CA PRO A 194 72.76 -16.48 67.86
C PRO A 194 71.60 -17.42 67.52
N SER A 195 71.61 -18.67 68.01
CA SER A 195 70.53 -19.63 67.75
C SER A 195 69.19 -19.16 68.31
N LEU A 196 69.18 -18.52 69.48
CA LEU A 196 67.95 -17.96 70.06
C LEU A 196 67.44 -16.77 69.24
N ILE A 197 68.35 -15.89 68.80
CA ILE A 197 68.00 -14.71 68.00
C ILE A 197 67.41 -15.12 66.66
N GLU A 198 68.04 -16.07 65.95
CA GLU A 198 67.54 -16.57 64.66
C GLU A 198 66.22 -17.31 64.83
N CYS A 199 66.07 -18.10 65.90
CA CYS A 199 64.84 -18.80 66.24
C CYS A 199 63.67 -17.82 66.46
N VAL A 200 63.88 -16.78 67.27
CA VAL A 200 62.86 -15.74 67.53
C VAL A 200 62.53 -14.96 66.25
N LYS A 201 63.53 -14.63 65.43
CA LYS A 201 63.32 -13.99 64.11
C LYS A 201 62.46 -14.87 63.21
N ARG A 202 62.82 -16.15 63.04
CA ARG A 202 62.08 -17.11 62.21
C ARG A 202 60.63 -17.29 62.70
N ALA A 203 60.41 -17.39 64.01
CA ALA A 203 59.08 -17.50 64.59
C ALA A 203 58.25 -16.22 64.39
N ASN A 204 58.87 -15.04 64.50
CA ASN A 204 58.20 -13.77 64.25
C ASN A 204 57.87 -13.57 62.77
N ASP A 205 58.76 -13.97 61.85
CA ASP A 205 58.54 -13.94 60.41
C ASP A 205 57.40 -14.88 60.01
N GLU A 206 57.37 -16.10 60.56
CA GLU A 206 56.28 -17.05 60.31
C GLU A 206 54.94 -16.53 60.85
N LYS A 207 54.95 -15.96 62.06
CA LYS A 207 53.77 -15.29 62.62
C LYS A 207 53.33 -14.09 61.77
N SER A 208 54.27 -13.35 61.17
CA SER A 208 53.96 -12.25 60.25
C SER A 208 53.29 -12.77 58.98
N LYS A 209 53.83 -13.82 58.34
CA LYS A 209 53.24 -14.45 57.16
C LYS A 209 51.83 -14.96 57.43
N ILE A 210 51.60 -15.64 58.55
CA ILE A 210 50.27 -16.12 58.93
C ILE A 210 49.30 -14.95 59.08
N ARG A 211 49.71 -13.84 59.72
CA ARG A 211 48.88 -12.63 59.84
C ARG A 211 48.54 -12.04 58.48
N GLU A 212 49.50 -11.97 57.56
CA GLU A 212 49.26 -11.48 56.19
C GLU A 212 48.29 -12.37 55.41
N VAL A 213 48.42 -13.69 55.51
CA VAL A 213 47.50 -14.65 54.86
C VAL A 213 46.10 -14.49 55.42
N VAL A 214 45.95 -14.42 56.74
CA VAL A 214 44.65 -14.21 57.40
C VAL A 214 44.02 -12.89 56.98
N GLN A 215 44.80 -11.81 56.90
CA GLN A 215 44.30 -10.52 56.44
C GLN A 215 43.83 -10.59 54.97
N LYS A 216 44.63 -11.15 54.07
CA LYS A 216 44.25 -11.33 52.65
C LYS A 216 43.00 -12.19 52.49
N GLU A 217 42.85 -13.24 53.30
CA GLU A 217 41.65 -14.07 53.29
C GLU A 217 40.42 -13.29 53.77
N GLN A 218 40.55 -12.50 54.84
CA GLN A 218 39.46 -11.64 55.33
C GLN A 218 39.03 -10.61 54.28
N GLU A 219 39.99 -9.94 53.64
CA GLU A 219 39.74 -9.01 52.54
C GLU A 219 39.04 -9.72 51.36
N SER A 220 39.52 -10.92 50.98
CA SER A 220 38.90 -11.73 49.92
C SER A 220 37.46 -12.15 50.26
N ARG A 221 37.20 -12.56 51.51
CA ARG A 221 35.85 -12.90 51.98
C ARG A 221 34.93 -11.69 52.00
N PHE A 222 35.45 -10.51 52.35
CA PHE A 222 34.69 -9.28 52.31
C PHE A 222 34.31 -8.90 50.88
N GLU A 223 35.27 -8.93 49.94
CA GLU A 223 35.00 -8.65 48.53
C GLU A 223 34.05 -9.69 47.91
N LEU A 224 34.17 -10.97 48.27
CA LEU A 224 33.26 -12.02 47.80
C LEU A 224 31.83 -11.78 48.29
N LYS A 225 31.63 -11.39 49.55
CA LYS A 225 30.31 -11.01 50.08
C LYS A 225 29.74 -9.78 49.36
N LYS A 226 30.57 -8.76 49.13
CA LYS A 226 30.18 -7.56 48.39
C LYS A 226 29.77 -7.91 46.96
N LEU A 227 30.57 -8.71 46.26
CA LEU A 227 30.27 -9.17 44.91
C LEU A 227 28.97 -9.99 44.87
N GLN A 228 28.77 -10.91 45.82
CA GLN A 228 27.53 -11.67 45.95
C GLN A 228 26.32 -10.76 46.16
N ALA A 229 26.43 -9.74 47.01
CA ALA A 229 25.37 -8.75 47.20
C ALA A 229 25.08 -7.96 45.91
N THR A 230 26.11 -7.54 45.19
CA THR A 230 25.92 -6.85 43.90
C THR A 230 25.27 -7.74 42.85
N LEU A 231 25.63 -9.03 42.79
CA LEU A 231 25.02 -9.99 41.87
C LEU A 231 23.54 -10.23 42.18
N LEU A 232 23.17 -10.34 43.46
CA LEU A 232 21.78 -10.44 43.87
C LEU A 232 20.98 -9.20 43.48
N ASN A 233 21.50 -8.01 43.77
CA ASN A 233 20.86 -6.74 43.41
C ASN A 233 20.71 -6.58 41.89
N ILE A 234 21.75 -6.92 41.11
CA ILE A 234 21.66 -6.89 39.63
C ILE A 234 20.60 -7.88 39.13
N ASN A 235 20.54 -9.09 39.69
CA ASN A 235 19.51 -10.06 39.30
C ASN A 235 18.09 -9.58 39.63
N GLU A 236 17.90 -8.91 40.76
CA GLU A 236 16.61 -8.33 41.15
C GLU A 236 16.21 -7.20 40.19
N GLN A 237 17.13 -6.27 39.92
CA GLN A 237 16.92 -5.21 38.92
C GLN A 237 16.59 -5.76 37.52
N ARG A 238 17.29 -6.82 37.10
CA ARG A 238 17.03 -7.47 35.80
C ARG A 238 15.66 -8.14 35.75
N LYS A 239 15.19 -8.71 36.86
CA LYS A 239 13.84 -9.28 36.94
C LYS A 239 12.78 -8.19 36.84
N GLU A 240 12.93 -7.08 37.57
CA GLU A 240 12.03 -5.93 37.46
C GLU A 240 11.99 -5.37 36.04
N GLU A 241 13.14 -5.20 35.39
CA GLU A 241 13.22 -4.77 33.99
C GLU A 241 12.50 -5.73 33.03
N LEU A 242 12.64 -7.05 33.25
CA LEU A 242 11.95 -8.08 32.46
C LEU A 242 10.43 -8.03 32.67
N GLU A 243 9.98 -7.86 33.90
CA GLU A 243 8.55 -7.73 34.25
C GLU A 243 7.95 -6.49 33.58
N LEU A 244 8.61 -5.33 33.68
CA LEU A 244 8.18 -4.10 33.00
C LEU A 244 8.14 -4.25 31.48
N CYS A 245 9.15 -4.90 30.90
CA CYS A 245 9.18 -5.17 29.47
C CYS A 245 8.03 -6.10 29.05
N GLN A 246 7.74 -7.12 29.86
CA GLN A 246 6.65 -8.07 29.63
C GLN A 246 5.27 -7.42 29.75
N GLU A 247 5.07 -6.51 30.71
CA GLU A 247 3.88 -5.67 30.81
C GLU A 247 3.71 -4.76 29.58
N GLY A 248 4.79 -4.11 29.14
CA GLY A 248 4.80 -3.30 27.92
C GLY A 248 4.41 -4.10 26.68
N ILE A 249 4.94 -5.32 26.54
CA ILE A 249 4.57 -6.25 25.46
C ILE A 249 3.08 -6.63 25.55
N ALA A 250 2.55 -6.92 26.74
CA ALA A 250 1.14 -7.24 26.93
C ALA A 250 0.24 -6.07 26.52
N HIS A 251 0.53 -4.87 27.02
CA HIS A 251 -0.22 -3.66 26.67
C HIS A 251 -0.20 -3.37 25.16
N SER A 252 0.97 -3.47 24.51
CA SER A 252 1.05 -3.29 23.06
C SER A 252 0.28 -4.37 22.29
N LYS A 253 0.26 -5.62 22.76
CA LYS A 253 -0.57 -6.68 22.16
C LYS A 253 -2.06 -6.37 22.26
N ASP A 254 -2.51 -5.89 23.40
CA ASP A 254 -3.91 -5.52 23.63
C ASP A 254 -4.32 -4.36 22.71
N GLN A 255 -3.49 -3.32 22.59
CA GLN A 255 -3.71 -2.21 21.66
C GLN A 255 -3.81 -2.68 20.20
N ILE A 256 -2.91 -3.58 19.78
CA ILE A 256 -2.97 -4.14 18.41
C ILE A 256 -4.27 -4.90 18.21
N GLN A 257 -4.72 -5.68 19.20
CA GLN A 257 -5.95 -6.44 19.09
C GLN A 257 -7.19 -5.54 19.09
N GLU A 258 -7.18 -4.46 19.87
CA GLU A 258 -8.24 -3.44 19.87
C GLU A 258 -8.35 -2.77 18.50
N ILE A 259 -7.23 -2.29 17.93
CA ILE A 259 -7.20 -1.66 16.60
C ILE A 259 -7.68 -2.64 15.53
N LYS A 260 -7.26 -3.91 15.59
CA LYS A 260 -7.75 -4.95 14.65
C LYS A 260 -9.26 -5.14 14.75
N ASN A 261 -9.78 -5.20 15.97
CA ASN A 261 -11.22 -5.38 16.22
C ASN A 261 -12.03 -4.16 15.76
N LEU A 262 -11.53 -2.94 16.00
CA LEU A 262 -12.14 -1.69 15.52
C LEU A 262 -12.11 -1.64 13.98
N SER A 263 -10.94 -1.84 13.37
CA SER A 263 -10.79 -1.86 11.91
C SER A 263 -11.69 -2.89 11.23
N ALA A 264 -11.84 -4.09 11.81
CA ALA A 264 -12.73 -5.11 11.27
C ALA A 264 -14.22 -4.70 11.36
N ARG A 265 -14.62 -3.96 12.40
CA ARG A 265 -15.98 -3.40 12.52
C ARG A 265 -16.20 -2.27 11.51
N ASP A 266 -15.24 -1.35 11.40
CA ASP A 266 -15.30 -0.23 10.47
C ASP A 266 -15.36 -0.72 9.02
N LEU A 267 -14.55 -1.73 8.66
CA LEU A 267 -14.58 -2.32 7.33
C LEU A 267 -15.95 -2.92 7.00
N LYS A 268 -16.60 -3.60 7.95
CA LYS A 268 -17.96 -4.13 7.76
C LYS A 268 -18.98 -3.00 7.59
N TYR A 269 -18.86 -1.94 8.38
CA TYR A 269 -19.73 -0.77 8.28
C TYR A 269 -19.57 -0.07 6.93
N ILE A 270 -18.34 0.27 6.53
CA ILE A 270 -18.02 0.92 5.26
C ILE A 270 -18.51 0.07 4.09
N LYS A 271 -18.26 -1.25 4.12
CA LYS A 271 -18.74 -2.16 3.08
C LYS A 271 -20.27 -2.14 2.98
N LYS A 272 -20.98 -2.18 4.11
CA LYS A 272 -22.45 -2.11 4.12
C LYS A 272 -22.96 -0.76 3.61
N SER A 273 -22.31 0.34 3.98
CA SER A 273 -22.65 1.70 3.51
C SER A 273 -22.47 1.82 1.99
N CYS A 274 -21.33 1.39 1.46
CA CYS A 274 -21.05 1.43 0.02
C CYS A 274 -22.03 0.54 -0.79
N LEU A 275 -22.36 -0.66 -0.29
CA LEU A 275 -23.37 -1.50 -0.92
C LEU A 275 -24.77 -0.86 -0.91
N LEU A 276 -25.12 -0.15 0.16
CA LEU A 276 -26.39 0.55 0.25
C LEU A 276 -26.44 1.73 -0.72
N GLU A 277 -25.37 2.53 -0.79
CA GLU A 277 -25.26 3.68 -1.68
C GLU A 277 -25.36 3.25 -3.15
N THR A 278 -24.58 2.25 -3.56
CA THR A 278 -24.66 1.68 -4.92
C THR A 278 -26.02 1.07 -5.24
N ALA A 279 -26.70 0.46 -4.26
CA ALA A 279 -28.06 -0.06 -4.45
C ALA A 279 -29.09 1.07 -4.63
N ILE A 280 -28.96 2.17 -3.87
CA ILE A 280 -29.82 3.36 -4.01
C ILE A 280 -29.60 4.00 -5.38
N GLU A 281 -28.34 4.22 -5.77
CA GLU A 281 -27.98 4.78 -7.08
C GLU A 281 -28.49 3.91 -8.23
N SER A 282 -28.29 2.59 -8.15
CA SER A 282 -28.80 1.64 -9.15
C SER A 282 -30.32 1.71 -9.26
N LYS A 283 -31.03 1.82 -8.14
CA LYS A 283 -32.49 1.93 -8.14
C LYS A 283 -32.96 3.26 -8.75
N ALA A 284 -32.30 4.36 -8.43
CA ALA A 284 -32.60 5.67 -9.01
C ALA A 284 -32.35 5.69 -10.52
N ALA A 285 -31.23 5.11 -10.98
CA ALA A 285 -30.92 4.98 -12.40
C ALA A 285 -31.98 4.16 -13.14
N LYS A 286 -32.40 3.01 -12.58
CA LYS A 286 -33.47 2.17 -13.16
C LYS A 286 -34.80 2.90 -13.27
N ALA A 287 -35.19 3.64 -12.23
CA ALA A 287 -36.43 4.41 -12.26
C ALA A 287 -36.42 5.51 -13.35
N GLU A 288 -35.26 6.15 -13.54
CA GLU A 288 -35.11 7.15 -14.60
C GLU A 288 -35.07 6.51 -16.00
N GLU A 289 -34.43 5.35 -16.15
CA GLU A 289 -34.44 4.56 -17.39
C GLU A 289 -35.87 4.14 -17.76
N GLU A 290 -36.66 3.63 -16.80
CA GLU A 290 -38.07 3.29 -17.00
C GLU A 290 -38.91 4.51 -17.41
N ARG A 291 -38.66 5.67 -16.78
CA ARG A 291 -39.33 6.93 -17.11
C ARG A 291 -39.02 7.38 -18.54
N LEU A 292 -37.75 7.34 -18.95
CA LEU A 292 -37.31 7.69 -20.29
C LEU A 292 -37.85 6.71 -21.33
N THR A 293 -37.83 5.41 -21.04
CA THR A 293 -38.38 4.36 -21.91
C THR A 293 -39.87 4.58 -22.13
N SER A 294 -40.64 4.85 -21.07
CA SER A 294 -42.07 5.17 -21.17
C SER A 294 -42.34 6.43 -22.00
N MET A 295 -41.43 7.42 -21.97
CA MET A 295 -41.55 8.64 -22.77
C MET A 295 -41.24 8.38 -24.24
N ILE A 296 -40.22 7.56 -24.52
CA ILE A 296 -39.89 7.10 -25.88
C ILE A 296 -41.08 6.36 -26.48
N GLU A 297 -41.64 5.38 -25.75
CA GLU A 297 -42.81 4.63 -26.22
C GLU A 297 -43.99 5.55 -26.55
N LYS A 298 -44.31 6.50 -25.67
CA LYS A 298 -45.37 7.50 -25.92
C LYS A 298 -45.11 8.30 -27.19
N ASN A 299 -43.90 8.82 -27.37
CA ASN A 299 -43.52 9.56 -28.57
C ASN A 299 -43.62 8.68 -29.82
N THR A 300 -43.07 7.46 -29.79
CA THR A 300 -43.17 6.51 -30.91
C THR A 300 -44.62 6.21 -31.28
N THR A 301 -45.53 6.05 -30.30
CA THR A 301 -46.96 5.89 -30.60
C THR A 301 -47.59 7.14 -31.19
N SER A 302 -47.16 8.33 -30.79
CA SER A 302 -47.62 9.61 -31.36
C SER A 302 -47.14 9.75 -32.80
N ASP A 303 -45.86 9.52 -33.05
CA ASP A 303 -45.25 9.58 -34.39
C ASP A 303 -45.92 8.58 -35.33
N SER A 304 -46.21 7.36 -34.87
CA SER A 304 -46.92 6.35 -35.66
C SER A 304 -48.33 6.80 -36.04
N LYS A 305 -49.03 7.52 -35.15
CA LYS A 305 -50.36 8.08 -35.44
C LYS A 305 -50.26 9.23 -36.43
N GLU A 306 -49.30 10.13 -36.25
CA GLU A 306 -49.06 11.25 -37.16
C GLU A 306 -48.71 10.76 -38.57
N GLN A 307 -47.84 9.76 -38.68
CA GLN A 307 -47.51 9.12 -39.96
C GLN A 307 -48.74 8.53 -40.64
N ARG A 308 -49.63 7.87 -39.88
CA ARG A 308 -50.88 7.33 -40.43
C ARG A 308 -51.81 8.43 -40.92
N ILE A 309 -52.02 9.49 -40.12
CA ILE A 309 -52.85 10.63 -40.52
C ILE A 309 -52.26 11.31 -41.76
N HIS A 310 -50.94 11.48 -41.82
CA HIS A 310 -50.26 12.04 -42.98
C HIS A 310 -50.50 11.20 -44.24
N GLN A 311 -50.38 9.87 -44.15
CA GLN A 311 -50.69 8.96 -45.27
C GLN A 311 -52.15 9.10 -45.73
N ASP A 312 -53.10 9.21 -44.79
CA ASP A 312 -54.52 9.39 -45.11
C ASP A 312 -54.77 10.74 -45.82
N ILE A 313 -54.10 11.82 -45.38
CA ILE A 313 -54.17 13.15 -46.02
C ILE A 313 -53.55 13.10 -47.42
N GLU A 314 -52.36 12.51 -47.58
CA GLU A 314 -51.73 12.37 -48.89
C GLU A 314 -52.61 11.59 -49.86
N LYS A 315 -53.24 10.52 -49.38
CA LYS A 315 -54.17 9.72 -50.18
C LYS A 315 -55.38 10.55 -50.62
N PHE A 316 -56.00 11.27 -49.69
CA PHE A 316 -57.13 12.16 -50.01
C PHE A 316 -56.75 13.25 -51.03
N LEU A 317 -55.57 13.87 -50.88
CA LEU A 317 -55.09 14.89 -51.79
C LEU A 317 -54.79 14.33 -53.20
N LYS A 318 -54.23 13.12 -53.29
CA LYS A 318 -54.04 12.41 -54.56
C LYS A 318 -55.38 12.12 -55.23
N GLU A 319 -56.32 11.50 -54.51
CA GLU A 319 -57.67 11.20 -55.03
C GLU A 319 -58.40 12.47 -55.51
N SER A 320 -58.28 13.59 -54.78
CA SER A 320 -58.87 14.88 -55.16
C SER A 320 -58.20 15.48 -56.40
N THR A 321 -56.87 15.35 -56.50
CA THR A 321 -56.08 15.83 -57.63
C THR A 321 -56.40 15.03 -58.89
N ASP A 322 -56.45 13.71 -58.79
CA ASP A 322 -56.82 12.80 -59.88
C ASP A 322 -58.26 13.13 -60.37
N ALA A 323 -59.21 13.32 -59.44
CA ALA A 323 -60.58 13.70 -59.80
C ALA A 323 -60.69 15.09 -60.48
N LEU A 324 -59.78 16.03 -60.17
CA LEU A 324 -59.70 17.32 -60.86
C LEU A 324 -59.02 17.19 -62.22
N GLN A 325 -58.01 16.33 -62.35
CA GLN A 325 -57.37 16.01 -63.62
C GLN A 325 -58.35 15.35 -64.59
N ASP A 326 -59.16 14.39 -64.14
CA ASP A 326 -60.20 13.75 -64.94
C ASP A 326 -61.23 14.78 -65.45
N LYS A 327 -61.64 15.73 -64.58
CA LYS A 327 -62.54 16.82 -64.99
C LYS A 327 -61.89 17.74 -65.99
N LEU A 328 -60.61 18.08 -65.80
CA LEU A 328 -59.87 18.91 -66.74
C LEU A 328 -59.77 18.23 -68.10
N GLU A 329 -59.40 16.95 -68.14
CA GLU A 329 -59.32 16.15 -69.37
C GLU A 329 -60.68 16.08 -70.07
N HIS A 330 -61.76 15.85 -69.32
CA HIS A 330 -63.12 15.88 -69.86
C HIS A 330 -63.45 17.23 -70.54
N TRP A 331 -63.17 18.35 -69.87
CA TRP A 331 -63.46 19.68 -70.42
C TRP A 331 -62.54 20.05 -71.59
N MET A 332 -61.28 19.63 -71.57
CA MET A 332 -60.36 19.80 -72.69
C MET A 332 -60.85 19.05 -73.93
N ASN A 333 -61.18 17.76 -73.78
CA ASN A 333 -61.71 16.94 -74.87
C ASN A 333 -63.04 17.51 -75.40
N LYS A 334 -63.94 17.94 -74.50
CA LYS A 334 -65.19 18.59 -74.91
C LYS A 334 -64.94 19.87 -75.71
N PHE A 335 -64.06 20.75 -75.23
CA PHE A 335 -63.71 21.99 -75.92
C PHE A 335 -63.07 21.71 -77.28
N GLU A 336 -62.15 20.74 -77.37
CA GLU A 336 -61.53 20.34 -78.64
C GLU A 336 -62.57 19.84 -79.64
N ASN A 337 -63.47 18.94 -79.23
CA ASN A 337 -64.55 18.44 -80.08
C ASN A 337 -65.51 19.57 -80.51
N GLU A 338 -65.96 20.43 -79.59
CA GLU A 338 -66.84 21.56 -79.93
C GLU A 338 -66.14 22.58 -80.84
N SER A 339 -64.84 22.81 -80.65
CA SER A 339 -64.04 23.68 -81.52
C SER A 339 -63.86 23.08 -82.91
N GLU A 340 -63.63 21.76 -83.01
CA GLU A 340 -63.55 21.06 -84.29
C GLU A 340 -64.91 21.07 -85.00
N GLU A 341 -66.01 20.81 -84.30
CA GLU A 341 -67.36 20.90 -84.83
C GLU A 341 -67.66 22.31 -85.36
N LYS A 342 -67.34 23.36 -84.59
CA LYS A 342 -67.52 24.76 -85.03
C LYS A 342 -66.61 25.13 -86.20
N ALA A 343 -65.38 24.64 -86.24
CA ALA A 343 -64.49 24.83 -87.38
C ALA A 343 -65.03 24.12 -88.64
N ASN A 344 -65.62 22.94 -88.48
CA ASN A 344 -66.26 22.21 -89.57
C ASN A 344 -67.53 22.93 -90.06
N GLU A 345 -68.41 23.38 -89.16
CA GLU A 345 -69.58 24.19 -89.50
C GLU A 345 -69.19 25.46 -90.26
N LEU A 346 -68.13 26.16 -89.81
CA LEU A 346 -67.62 27.35 -90.49
C LEU A 346 -67.12 27.00 -91.89
N ARG A 347 -66.34 25.91 -92.04
CA ARG A 347 -65.84 25.44 -93.32
C ARG A 347 -66.99 25.11 -94.29
N GLU A 348 -68.03 24.43 -93.81
CA GLU A 348 -69.22 24.15 -94.62
C GLU A 348 -69.96 25.43 -95.04
N ALA A 349 -70.07 26.42 -94.14
CA ALA A 349 -70.70 27.70 -94.46
C ALA A 349 -69.88 28.50 -95.48
N GLU A 350 -68.55 28.50 -95.35
CA GLU A 350 -67.63 29.08 -96.33
C GLU A 350 -67.73 28.39 -97.69
N GLU A 351 -67.82 27.05 -97.72
CA GLU A 351 -68.02 26.28 -98.95
C GLU A 351 -69.36 26.61 -99.61
N LYS A 352 -70.45 26.66 -98.83
CA LYS A 352 -71.79 27.07 -99.33
C LYS A 352 -71.78 28.51 -99.86
N LEU A 353 -71.05 29.42 -99.19
CA LEU A 353 -70.88 30.80 -99.65
C LEU A 353 -70.09 30.84 -100.96
N ALA A 354 -68.98 30.10 -101.06
CA ALA A 354 -68.17 29.98 -102.27
C ALA A 354 -68.99 29.40 -103.44
N GLU A 355 -69.82 28.39 -103.19
CA GLU A 355 -70.72 27.81 -104.18
C GLU A 355 -71.77 28.84 -104.65
N CYS A 356 -72.40 29.57 -103.72
CA CYS A 356 -73.37 30.62 -104.06
C CYS A 356 -72.73 31.75 -104.86
N LEU A 357 -71.53 32.21 -104.47
CA LEU A 357 -70.77 33.21 -105.20
C LEU A 357 -70.40 32.70 -106.60
N GLY A 358 -69.98 31.44 -106.72
CA GLY A 358 -69.70 30.78 -108.01
C GLY A 358 -70.93 30.77 -108.92
N LYS A 359 -72.10 30.35 -108.40
CA LYS A 359 -73.38 30.38 -109.14
C LYS A 359 -73.75 31.80 -109.58
N MET A 360 -73.58 32.80 -108.70
CA MET A 360 -73.86 34.20 -109.01
C MET A 360 -72.91 34.73 -110.10
N GLN A 361 -71.63 34.41 -110.04
CA GLN A 361 -70.65 34.76 -111.07
C GLN A 361 -70.98 34.11 -112.41
N GLU A 362 -71.37 32.82 -112.42
CA GLU A 362 -71.78 32.11 -113.61
C GLU A 362 -73.04 32.72 -114.24
N GLN A 363 -74.06 33.03 -113.42
CA GLN A 363 -75.25 33.75 -113.88
C GLN A 363 -74.91 35.13 -114.44
N SER A 364 -74.06 35.90 -113.75
CA SER A 364 -73.60 37.22 -114.23
C SER A 364 -72.89 37.11 -115.58
N LYS A 365 -72.06 36.07 -115.77
CA LYS A 365 -71.41 35.78 -117.05
C LYS A 365 -72.44 35.47 -118.14
N LYS A 366 -73.43 34.60 -117.87
CA LYS A 366 -74.53 34.31 -118.79
C LYS A 366 -75.34 35.55 -119.16
N TYR A 367 -75.65 36.43 -118.20
CA TYR A 367 -76.31 37.72 -118.48
C TYR A 367 -75.46 38.63 -119.38
N ARG A 368 -74.14 38.72 -119.15
CA ARG A 368 -73.24 39.49 -120.02
C ARG A 368 -73.21 38.90 -121.43
N GLU A 369 -73.14 37.59 -121.55
CA GLU A 369 -73.19 36.88 -122.84
C GLU A 369 -74.51 37.15 -123.57
N TYR A 370 -75.66 37.00 -122.90
CA TYR A 370 -76.97 37.32 -123.50
C TYR A 370 -77.13 38.80 -123.83
N SER A 371 -76.70 39.72 -122.96
CA SER A 371 -76.75 41.15 -123.23
C SER A 371 -75.88 41.52 -124.42
N LYS A 372 -74.72 40.87 -124.59
CA LYS A 372 -73.86 41.04 -125.76
C LYS A 372 -74.58 40.55 -127.01
N VAL A 373 -75.20 39.38 -126.98
CA VAL A 373 -76.01 38.85 -128.11
C VAL A 373 -77.17 39.79 -128.47
N VAL A 374 -77.86 40.35 -127.48
CA VAL A 374 -78.95 41.32 -127.70
C VAL A 374 -78.43 42.62 -128.32
N GLU A 375 -77.31 43.15 -127.83
CA GLU A 375 -76.70 44.36 -128.40
C GLU A 375 -76.15 44.09 -129.81
N ASP A 376 -75.53 42.93 -130.04
CA ASP A 376 -75.06 42.50 -131.36
C ASP A 376 -76.24 42.38 -132.35
N ASP A 377 -77.37 41.76 -131.97
CA ASP A 377 -78.61 41.70 -132.79
C ASP A 377 -79.23 43.08 -133.04
N ARG A 378 -79.18 43.97 -132.04
CA ARG A 378 -79.65 45.36 -132.19
C ARG A 378 -78.77 46.15 -133.16
N ILE A 379 -77.44 46.01 -133.07
CA ILE A 379 -76.50 46.62 -134.01
C ILE A 379 -76.72 46.03 -135.41
N GLU A 380 -76.89 44.71 -135.53
CA GLU A 380 -77.13 44.04 -136.80
C GLU A 380 -78.44 44.51 -137.46
N LYS A 381 -79.54 44.61 -136.71
CA LYS A 381 -80.80 45.18 -137.20
C LYS A 381 -80.67 46.64 -137.63
N GLU A 382 -79.94 47.45 -136.87
CA GLU A 382 -79.72 48.84 -137.21
C GLU A 382 -78.84 48.98 -138.47
N GLN A 383 -77.83 48.13 -138.64
CA GLN A 383 -77.03 48.03 -139.85
C GLN A 383 -77.88 47.59 -141.05
N ILE A 384 -78.73 46.58 -140.88
CA ILE A 384 -79.68 46.14 -141.92
C ILE A 384 -80.60 47.30 -142.31
N ARG A 385 -81.20 48.00 -141.34
CA ARG A 385 -82.06 49.17 -141.59
C ARG A 385 -81.33 50.26 -142.37
N LEU A 386 -80.10 50.61 -141.96
CA LEU A 386 -79.26 51.59 -142.66
C LEU A 386 -78.92 51.15 -144.09
N THR A 387 -78.64 49.86 -144.31
CA THR A 387 -78.40 49.33 -145.66
C THR A 387 -79.67 49.37 -146.51
N GLU A 388 -80.83 49.00 -145.97
CA GLU A 388 -82.11 49.08 -146.68
C GLU A 388 -82.51 50.53 -146.99
N GLU A 389 -82.30 51.47 -146.07
CA GLU A 389 -82.55 52.89 -146.33
C GLU A 389 -81.63 53.43 -147.42
N ARG A 390 -80.35 53.02 -147.42
CA ARG A 390 -79.40 53.34 -148.48
C ARG A 390 -79.84 52.72 -149.81
N GLU A 391 -80.24 51.47 -149.84
CA GLU A 391 -80.77 50.79 -151.03
C GLU A 391 -82.06 51.44 -151.52
N LYS A 392 -82.97 51.87 -150.64
CA LYS A 392 -84.19 52.63 -150.99
C LYS A 392 -83.85 53.99 -151.59
N LEU A 393 -82.85 54.69 -151.06
CA LEU A 393 -82.34 55.94 -151.61
C LEU A 393 -81.69 55.73 -152.98
N GLU A 394 -80.88 54.67 -153.13
CA GLU A 394 -80.25 54.29 -154.40
C GLU A 394 -81.31 53.84 -155.43
N ALA A 395 -82.35 53.12 -155.01
CA ALA A 395 -83.49 52.74 -155.84
C ALA A 395 -84.34 53.95 -156.21
N TYR A 396 -84.61 54.88 -155.28
CA TYR A 396 -85.31 56.14 -155.55
C TYR A 396 -84.52 57.00 -156.54
N ALA A 397 -83.20 57.11 -156.36
CA ALA A 397 -82.31 57.77 -157.32
C ALA A 397 -82.35 57.06 -158.69
N THR A 398 -82.35 55.73 -158.71
CA THR A 398 -82.46 54.92 -159.93
C THR A 398 -83.80 55.13 -160.64
N VAL A 399 -84.92 55.12 -159.91
CA VAL A 399 -86.28 55.37 -160.44
C VAL A 399 -86.40 56.80 -160.94
N ARG A 400 -85.85 57.79 -160.23
CA ARG A 400 -85.74 59.18 -160.67
C ARG A 400 -84.97 59.32 -161.98
N ILE A 401 -83.84 58.62 -162.12
CA ILE A 401 -83.04 58.57 -163.34
C ILE A 401 -83.84 57.87 -164.46
N GLN A 402 -84.50 56.74 -164.18
CA GLN A 402 -85.35 56.03 -165.14
C GLN A 402 -86.58 56.84 -165.56
N ALA A 403 -87.21 57.59 -164.66
CA ALA A 403 -88.37 58.43 -164.94
C ALA A 403 -87.97 59.71 -165.70
N TRP A 404 -86.82 60.29 -165.39
CA TRP A 404 -86.22 61.36 -166.19
C TRP A 404 -85.91 60.86 -167.62
N TRP A 405 -85.37 59.64 -167.76
CA TRP A 405 -85.11 59.02 -169.06
C TRP A 405 -86.40 58.68 -169.83
N ARG A 406 -87.39 58.05 -169.19
CA ARG A 406 -88.71 57.72 -169.79
C ARG A 406 -89.51 58.97 -170.17
N GLY A 407 -89.49 60.01 -169.33
CA GLY A 407 -90.10 61.31 -169.63
C GLY A 407 -89.39 62.07 -170.76
N THR A 408 -88.08 61.86 -170.93
CA THR A 408 -87.31 62.35 -172.07
C THR A 408 -87.61 61.54 -173.34
N MET A 409 -87.83 60.22 -173.23
CA MET A 409 -88.31 59.37 -174.34
C MET A 409 -89.70 59.79 -174.85
N GLN A 410 -90.63 60.13 -173.95
CA GLN A 410 -92.01 60.46 -174.31
C GLN A 410 -92.17 61.87 -174.91
N ARG A 411 -91.29 62.82 -174.54
CA ARG A 411 -91.26 64.18 -175.10
C ARG A 411 -90.57 64.28 -176.47
N ASN A 412 -89.78 63.27 -176.87
CA ASN A 412 -89.03 63.25 -178.14
C ASN A 412 -89.47 62.17 -179.16
N LEU A 413 -90.53 61.39 -178.90
CA LEU A 413 -91.22 60.44 -179.82
C LEU A 413 -90.31 59.44 -180.60
N LEU A 414 -89.78 58.40 -179.93
CA LEU A 414 -89.11 57.22 -180.52
C LEU A 414 -89.71 55.90 -179.97
N GLY A 415 -90.03 54.93 -180.84
CA GLY A 415 -90.60 53.61 -180.47
C GLY A 415 -92.05 53.40 -180.93
N PRO A 416 -92.72 52.25 -180.63
CA PRO A 416 -93.67 51.55 -181.53
C PRO A 416 -95.03 52.22 -181.87
N PHE A 417 -95.19 53.54 -181.76
CA PHE A 417 -96.44 54.26 -182.00
C PHE A 417 -96.31 55.46 -182.96
N ARG A 418 -95.98 55.21 -184.25
CA ARG A 418 -96.60 55.81 -185.47
C ARG A 418 -95.78 55.47 -186.74
N PRO A 419 -96.40 55.23 -187.93
CA PRO A 419 -96.90 56.36 -188.73
C PRO A 419 -98.06 56.12 -189.73
N LYS A 420 -98.88 57.16 -189.96
CA LYS A 420 -99.34 57.57 -191.30
C LYS A 420 -99.66 59.07 -191.32
N LYS A 421 -98.94 59.82 -192.18
CA LYS A 421 -99.11 61.24 -192.64
C LYS A 421 -98.97 62.33 -191.54
N THR A 422 -98.21 63.43 -191.64
CA THR A 422 -97.52 64.17 -192.73
C THR A 422 -96.45 65.16 -192.17
N LYS A 423 -95.38 65.40 -192.96
CA LYS A 423 -94.45 66.58 -193.00
C LYS A 423 -93.56 66.86 -191.77
N LYS A 424 -92.28 67.27 -191.85
CA LYS A 424 -91.23 67.43 -192.88
C LYS A 424 -89.93 67.82 -192.13
N GLY A 425 -88.79 67.20 -192.44
CA GLY A 425 -87.45 67.85 -192.41
C GLY A 425 -86.60 67.83 -191.12
N GLY A 426 -85.45 67.13 -191.18
CA GLY A 426 -84.12 67.75 -191.09
C GLY A 426 -83.38 67.81 -189.75
N GLY A 427 -82.23 67.11 -189.68
CA GLY A 427 -80.94 67.74 -189.33
C GLY A 427 -80.39 67.66 -187.89
N LYS A 428 -79.33 66.83 -187.75
CA LYS A 428 -77.95 67.17 -187.27
C LYS A 428 -77.71 67.86 -185.90
N LYS A 429 -76.75 67.27 -185.17
CA LYS A 429 -75.52 67.86 -184.54
C LYS A 429 -75.44 67.97 -183.00
N LYS A 430 -74.28 67.45 -182.51
CA LYS A 430 -73.38 67.95 -181.44
C LYS A 430 -73.92 68.27 -180.04
N GLY A 431 -73.30 67.62 -179.06
CA GLY A 431 -72.27 68.28 -178.25
C GLY A 431 -72.50 68.40 -176.73
N GLY A 432 -71.39 68.38 -175.99
CA GLY A 432 -71.23 69.03 -174.68
C GLY A 432 -71.59 68.17 -173.47
N LYS A 433 -70.64 67.61 -172.70
CA LYS A 433 -69.70 68.28 -171.77
C LYS A 433 -70.41 68.92 -170.56
N LYS A 434 -70.20 68.37 -169.35
CA LYS A 434 -69.57 69.02 -168.18
C LYS A 434 -69.95 68.36 -166.85
N LYS A 435 -68.91 68.16 -166.02
CA LYS A 435 -68.75 68.52 -164.58
C LYS A 435 -69.72 67.87 -163.57
N LYS A 436 -69.35 67.62 -162.32
CA LYS A 436 -68.18 67.98 -161.51
C LYS A 436 -68.20 67.10 -160.25
N LYS A 437 -66.98 66.89 -159.72
CA LYS A 437 -66.58 66.52 -158.36
C LYS A 437 -66.83 65.08 -157.94
#